data_AF-A0A1I5E6B6-F1
#
_entry.id   AF-A0A1I5E6B6-F1
#
_cell.length_a   1.000
_cell.length_b   1.000
_cell.length_c   1.000
_cell.angle_alpha   90.00
_cell.angle_beta   90.00
_cell.angle_gamma   90.00
#
_symmetry.space_group_name_H-M   'P 1'
#
loop_
_entity.id
_entity.type
_entity.pdbx_description
1 polymer ?
#
loop_
_entity_poly.entity_id
_entity_poly.type
_entity_poly.pdbx_seq_one_letter_code
_entity_poly.pdbx_strand_id
1 'polypeptide(L)' 'MQRRFSPEFKLECAQLVLNQNYSVSEAAKAMNVSKSAMGSWVRQLRHERHGKSPKAAP' A
#
# COMPACT_ATOMS: atom_id res chain seq x y z
N MET A 1 -4.75 6.74 19.92
CA MET A 1 -5.73 6.61 18.81
C MET A 1 -4.95 6.39 17.51
N GLN A 2 -4.63 5.14 17.16
CA GLN A 2 -4.01 4.86 15.87
C GLN A 2 -5.06 5.15 14.79
N ARG A 3 -4.80 6.11 13.90
CA ARG A 3 -5.49 6.19 12.61
C ARG A 3 -5.07 4.95 11.82
N ARG A 4 -5.70 3.82 12.12
CA ARG A 4 -5.55 2.59 11.33
C ARG A 4 -6.19 2.90 9.99
N PHE A 5 -5.36 3.21 9.00
CA PHE A 5 -5.80 3.19 7.61
C PHE A 5 -6.45 1.84 7.34
N SER A 6 -7.62 1.87 6.72
CA SER A 6 -8.36 0.66 6.42
C SER A 6 -7.53 -0.21 5.44
N PRO A 7 -7.65 -1.54 5.51
CA PRO A 7 -6.93 -2.43 4.60
C PRO A 7 -7.23 -2.10 3.12
N GLU A 8 -8.45 -1.66 2.82
CA GLU A 8 -8.86 -1.21 1.48
C GLU A 8 -8.06 0.02 1.04
N PHE A 9 -7.94 1.03 1.93
CA PHE A 9 -7.18 2.25 1.63
C PHE A 9 -5.70 1.97 1.34
N LYS A 10 -5.09 1.04 2.09
CA LYS A 10 -3.70 0.62 1.87
C LYS A 10 -3.54 -0.07 0.52
N LEU A 11 -4.50 -0.91 0.17
CA LEU A 11 -4.52 -1.66 -1.08
C LEU A 11 -4.70 -0.71 -2.27
N GLU A 12 -5.60 0.26 -2.18
CA GLU A 12 -5.83 1.28 -3.20
C GLU A 12 -4.58 2.14 -3.43
N CYS A 13 -3.94 2.59 -2.34
CA CYS A 13 -2.65 3.29 -2.39
C CYS A 13 -1.55 2.49 -3.12
N ALA A 14 -1.41 1.21 -2.76
CA ALA A 14 -0.42 0.33 -3.36
C ALA A 14 -0.74 -0.03 -4.81
N GLN A 15 -2.03 -0.16 -5.15
CA GLN A 15 -2.49 -0.36 -6.52
C GLN A 15 -2.19 0.84 -7.40
N LEU A 16 -2.26 2.07 -6.88
CA LEU A 16 -1.90 3.29 -7.60
C LEU A 16 -0.45 3.22 -8.11
N VAL A 17 0.48 2.79 -7.25
CA VAL A 17 1.89 2.60 -7.61
C VAL A 17 2.07 1.47 -8.63
N LEU A 18 1.42 0.31 -8.42
CA LEU A 18 1.62 -0.87 -9.27
C LEU A 18 0.87 -0.85 -10.60
N ASN A 19 -0.31 -0.21 -10.66
CA ASN A 19 -1.17 -0.19 -11.84
C ASN A 19 -0.98 1.07 -12.68
N GLN A 20 -0.82 2.23 -12.03
CA GLN A 20 -0.68 3.51 -12.73
C GLN A 20 0.80 3.94 -12.87
N ASN A 21 1.74 3.06 -12.51
CA ASN A 21 3.19 3.28 -12.58
C ASN A 21 3.66 4.57 -11.87
N TYR A 22 2.90 5.03 -10.87
CA TYR A 22 3.27 6.16 -10.03
C TYR A 22 4.48 5.81 -9.17
N SER A 23 5.37 6.76 -8.92
CA SER A 23 6.40 6.55 -7.92
C SER A 23 5.80 6.52 -6.50
N VAL A 24 6.45 5.80 -5.59
CA VAL A 24 6.09 5.78 -4.15
C VAL A 24 5.98 7.20 -3.58
N SER A 25 6.78 8.13 -4.10
CA SER A 25 6.78 9.53 -3.68
C SER A 25 5.54 10.29 -4.13
N GLU A 26 5.11 10.09 -5.37
CA GLU A 26 3.93 10.76 -5.94
C GLU A 26 2.66 10.18 -5.37
N ALA A 27 2.55 8.85 -5.28
CA ALA A 27 1.40 8.20 -4.66
C ALA A 27 1.26 8.62 -3.18
N ALA A 28 2.39 8.74 -2.45
CA ALA A 28 2.36 9.20 -1.06
C ALA A 28 1.86 10.65 -0.94
N LYS A 29 2.25 11.52 -1.87
CA LYS A 29 1.72 12.89 -1.94
C LYS A 29 0.24 12.92 -2.30
N ALA A 30 -0.18 12.15 -3.31
CA ALA A 30 -1.56 12.11 -3.78
C ALA A 30 -2.53 11.60 -2.70
N MET A 31 -2.11 10.58 -1.94
CA MET A 31 -2.92 9.96 -0.89
C MET A 31 -2.68 10.58 0.50
N ASN A 32 -1.85 11.62 0.60
CA ASN A 32 -1.48 12.30 1.85
C ASN A 32 -0.98 11.35 2.94
N VAL A 33 -0.09 10.42 2.57
CA VAL A 33 0.55 9.43 3.47
C VAL A 33 2.07 9.56 3.46
N SER A 34 2.72 8.95 4.45
CA SER A 34 4.18 8.91 4.49
C SER A 34 4.75 7.97 3.43
N LYS A 35 5.89 8.33 2.83
CA LYS A 35 6.60 7.47 1.85
C LYS A 35 6.92 6.10 2.43
N SER A 36 7.26 6.02 3.72
CA SER A 36 7.57 4.75 4.40
C SER A 36 6.35 3.83 4.50
N ALA A 37 5.17 4.40 4.79
CA ALA A 37 3.91 3.64 4.79
C ALA A 37 3.57 3.14 3.39
N MET A 38 3.65 4.03 2.39
CA MET A 38 3.41 3.68 0.99
C MET A 38 4.35 2.56 0.52
N GLY A 39 5.66 2.66 0.78
CA GLY A 39 6.62 1.63 0.42
C GLY A 39 6.33 0.26 1.07
N SER A 40 5.88 0.27 2.33
CA SER A 40 5.47 -0.97 3.03
C SER A 40 4.22 -1.60 2.39
N TRP A 41 3.23 -0.79 2.02
CA TRP A 41 2.00 -1.28 1.39
C TRP A 41 2.24 -1.80 -0.02
N VAL A 42 3.07 -1.12 -0.81
CA VAL A 42 3.47 -1.58 -2.15
C VAL A 42 4.21 -2.91 -2.06
N ARG A 43 5.12 -3.05 -1.10
CA ARG A 43 5.85 -4.29 -0.88
C ARG A 43 4.91 -5.42 -0.49
N GLN A 44 3.96 -5.13 0.40
CA GLN A 44 2.92 -6.08 0.80
C GLN A 44 2.07 -6.50 -0.41
N LEU A 45 1.49 -5.56 -1.15
CA LEU A 45 0.66 -5.86 -2.33
C LEU A 45 1.44 -6.66 -3.41
N ARG A 46 2.73 -6.38 -3.58
CA ARG A 46 3.59 -7.15 -4.49
C ARG A 46 3.80 -8.58 -4.02
N HIS A 47 3.92 -8.81 -2.71
CA HIS A 47 3.95 -10.16 -2.14
C HIS A 47 2.62 -10.89 -2.34
N GLU A 48 1.50 -10.20 -2.13
CA GLU A 48 0.16 -10.76 -2.34
C GLU A 48 -0.07 -11.18 -3.80
N ARG A 49 0.32 -10.34 -4.78
CA ARG A 49 0.29 -10.69 -6.22
C ARG A 49 1.18 -11.87 -6.59
N HIS A 50 2.28 -12.07 -5.88
CA HIS A 50 3.17 -13.22 -6.06
C HIS A 50 2.70 -14.47 -5.31
N GLY A 51 1.45 -14.51 -4.82
CA GLY A 51 0.87 -15.66 -4.14
C GLY A 51 1.30 -15.80 -2.67
N LYS A 52 2.02 -14.82 -2.11
CA LYS A 52 2.24 -14.73 -0.66
C LYS A 52 1.07 -13.98 -0.06
N SER A 53 -0.03 -14.68 0.18
CA SER A 53 -1.18 -14.15 0.92
C SER A 53 -0.70 -13.59 2.27
N PRO A 54 -1.26 -12.44 2.71
CA PRO A 54 -0.85 -11.86 3.98
C PRO A 54 -1.34 -12.80 5.07
N LYS A 55 -0.40 -13.40 5.81
CA LYS A 55 -0.66 -14.23 6.98
C LYS A 55 -1.08 -13.31 8.14
N ALA A 56 -2.24 -12.68 8.02
CA ALA A 56 -2.81 -11.82 9.06
C ALA A 56 -4.33 -11.75 8.88
N ALA A 57 -5.00 -12.88 9.13
CA ALA A 57 -6.35 -12.90 9.66
C ALA A 57 -6.27 -13.57 11.04
N PRO A 58 -6.46 -12.85 12.15
CA PRO A 58 -7.09 -13.42 13.33
C PRO A 58 -8.61 -13.50 13.15
#